data_AF-I3RDD9-F1
#
_entry.id   AF-I3RDD9-F1
#
_cell.length_a   1.000
_cell.length_b   1.000
_cell.length_c   1.000
_cell.angle_alpha   90.00
_cell.angle_beta   90.00
_cell.angle_gamma   90.00
#
_symmetry.space_group_name_H-M   'P 1'
#
loop_
_entity.id
_entity.type
_entity.pdbx_description
1 polymer ?
#
loop_
_entity_poly.entity_id
_entity_poly.type
_entity_poly.pdbx_seq_one_letter_code
_entity_poly.pdbx_strand_id
1 'polypeptide(L)' 'MDDIYRRLKEMLRVDIIEIEFEGDKIIVYVPKDQVRIAVGTGGAAVKSAELVLGRKIEVRAR' A
#
# COMPACT_ATOMS: atom_id res chain seq x y z
N MET A 1 9.53 7.91 -10.39
CA MET A 1 8.79 7.92 -9.11
C MET A 1 7.41 7.28 -9.27
N ASP A 2 6.81 7.37 -10.47
CA ASP A 2 5.51 6.80 -10.83
C ASP A 2 5.36 5.27 -10.77
N ASP A 3 6.42 4.47 -10.96
CA ASP A 3 6.28 3.01 -11.07
C ASP A 3 5.80 2.33 -9.78
N ILE A 4 6.30 2.78 -8.63
CA ILE A 4 5.87 2.23 -7.32
C ILE A 4 4.43 2.66 -7.03
N TYR A 5 4.08 3.91 -7.32
CA TYR A 5 2.71 4.41 -7.16
C TYR A 5 1.74 3.59 -8.02
N ARG A 6 2.06 3.38 -9.31
CA ARG A 6 1.21 2.59 -10.22
C ARG A 6 1.05 1.16 -9.75
N ARG A 7 2.15 0.50 -9.38
CA ARG A 7 2.11 -0.88 -8.85
C ARG A 7 1.25 -0.97 -7.60
N LEU A 8 1.45 -0.08 -6.62
CA LEU A 8 0.64 -0.09 -5.40
C LEU A 8 -0.83 0.20 -5.69
N LYS A 9 -1.13 1.12 -6.61
CA LYS A 9 -2.51 1.41 -7.01
C LYS A 9 -3.20 0.20 -7.65
N GLU A 10 -2.50 -0.52 -8.54
CA GLU A 10 -3.01 -1.74 -9.17
C GLU A 10 -3.20 -2.89 -8.18
N MET A 11 -2.24 -3.08 -7.26
CA MET A 11 -2.25 -4.19 -6.32
C MET A 11 -3.24 -3.99 -5.16
N LEU A 12 -3.26 -2.79 -4.58
CA LEU A 12 -4.10 -2.48 -3.42
C LEU A 12 -5.53 -2.08 -3.83
N ARG A 13 -5.75 -1.72 -5.11
CA ARG A 13 -7.06 -1.36 -5.70
C ARG A 13 -7.77 -0.24 -4.96
N VAL A 14 -6.99 0.75 -4.53
CA VAL A 14 -7.46 1.92 -3.77
C VAL A 14 -6.80 3.18 -4.28
N ASP A 15 -7.39 4.31 -3.95
CA ASP A 15 -6.73 5.60 -4.12
C ASP A 15 -5.64 5.78 -3.06
N ILE A 16 -4.51 6.29 -3.54
CA ILE A 16 -3.34 6.56 -2.70
C ILE A 16 -3.24 8.08 -2.58
N ILE A 17 -3.36 8.57 -1.35
CA ILE A 17 -3.21 9.98 -1.00
C ILE A 17 -1.73 10.34 -1.01
N GLU A 18 -0.89 9.51 -0.39
CA GLU A 18 0.53 9.78 -0.20
C GLU A 18 1.31 8.48 0.01
N ILE A 19 2.59 8.50 -0.36
CA ILE A 19 3.53 7.41 -0.13
C ILE A 19 4.77 7.99 0.56
N GLU A 20 5.10 7.46 1.72
CA GLU A 20 6.34 7.77 2.45
C GLU A 20 7.27 6.56 2.42
N PHE A 21 8.57 6.82 2.32
CA PHE A 21 9.62 5.81 2.40
C PHE A 21 10.39 6.01 3.70
N GLU A 22 10.27 5.05 4.62
CA GLU A 22 10.97 5.08 5.90
C GLU A 22 11.88 3.86 5.99
N GLY A 23 13.16 4.01 5.64
CA GLY A 23 14.11 2.89 5.66
C GLY A 23 13.71 1.74 4.71
N ASP A 24 13.40 0.57 5.27
CA ASP A 24 13.01 -0.64 4.54
C ASP A 24 11.48 -0.80 4.37
N LYS A 25 10.69 0.13 4.92
CA LYS A 25 9.23 0.14 4.82
C LYS A 25 8.71 1.26 3.93
N ILE A 26 7.57 1.00 3.31
CA ILE A 26 6.77 1.94 2.55
C ILE A 26 5.47 2.18 3.34
N ILE A 27 5.19 3.43 3.67
CA ILE A 27 3.91 3.82 4.27
C ILE A 27 3.01 4.34 3.16
N VAL A 28 1.83 3.73 3.01
CA VAL A 28 0.84 4.11 2.02
C VAL A 28 -0.36 4.71 2.74
N TYR A 29 -0.60 5.99 2.50
CA TYR A 29 -1.78 6.68 3.02
C TYR A 29 -2.94 6.55 2.05
N VAL A 30 -4.06 6.05 2.57
CA VAL A 30 -5.29 5.81 1.80
C VAL A 30 -6.48 6.46 2.52
N PRO A 31 -7.56 6.78 1.80
CA PRO A 31 -8.80 7.25 2.42
C PRO A 31 -9.29 6.28 3.50
N LYS A 32 -9.82 6.82 4.61
CA LYS A 32 -10.22 6.01 5.78
C LYS A 32 -11.20 4.89 5.45
N ASP A 33 -12.11 5.12 4.50
CA ASP A 33 -13.10 4.17 4.01
C ASP A 33 -12.48 3.04 3.17
N GLN A 34 -11.28 3.24 2.62
CA GLN A 34 -10.61 2.31 1.73
C GLN A 34 -9.53 1.45 2.42
N VAL A 35 -9.20 1.70 3.70
CA VAL A 35 -8.18 0.94 4.44
C VAL A 35 -8.44 -0.56 4.40
N ARG A 36 -9.68 -0.98 4.62
CA ARG A 36 -10.04 -2.41 4.62
C ARG A 36 -9.85 -3.06 3.25
N ILE A 37 -10.07 -2.31 2.17
CA ILE A 37 -9.87 -2.75 0.79
C ILE A 37 -8.37 -2.88 0.50
N ALA A 38 -7.61 -1.84 0.87
CA ALA A 38 -6.16 -1.80 0.71
C ALA A 38 -5.45 -2.96 1.44
N VAL A 39 -5.90 -3.27 2.66
CA VAL A 39 -5.36 -4.40 3.44
C VAL A 39 -5.80 -5.74 2.83
N GLY A 40 -7.05 -5.82 2.37
CA GLY A 40 -7.67 -7.05 1.89
C GLY A 40 -7.96 -8.05 3.01
N THR A 41 -8.58 -9.18 2.67
CA THR A 41 -8.93 -10.23 3.65
C THR A 41 -7.67 -10.74 4.36
N GLY A 42 -7.57 -10.52 5.68
CA GLY A 42 -6.43 -10.95 6.49
C GLY A 42 -5.07 -10.35 6.10
N GLY A 43 -5.06 -9.21 5.41
CA GLY A 43 -3.82 -8.57 4.94
C GLY A 43 -3.27 -9.15 3.64
N ALA A 44 -4.06 -9.92 2.88
CA ALA A 44 -3.59 -10.59 1.67
C ALA A 44 -3.01 -9.63 0.62
N ALA A 45 -3.69 -8.49 0.37
CA ALA A 45 -3.25 -7.53 -0.64
C ALA A 45 -1.91 -6.88 -0.26
N VAL A 46 -1.77 -6.48 1.00
CA VAL A 46 -0.51 -5.93 1.55
C VAL A 46 0.60 -6.96 1.47
N LYS A 47 0.37 -8.20 1.91
CA LYS A 47 1.38 -9.28 1.83
C LYS A 47 1.85 -9.54 0.40
N SER A 48 0.93 -9.56 -0.57
CA SER A 48 1.30 -9.69 -1.97
C SER A 48 2.16 -8.52 -2.45
N ALA A 49 1.82 -7.29 -2.07
CA ALA A 49 2.61 -6.11 -2.40
C ALA A 49 4.00 -6.13 -1.74
N GLU A 50 4.11 -6.58 -0.49
CA GLU A 50 5.39 -6.75 0.20
C GLU A 50 6.31 -7.72 -0.55
N LEU A 51 5.77 -8.86 -1.01
CA LEU A 51 6.52 -9.87 -1.75
C LEU A 51 7.02 -9.34 -3.11
N VAL A 52 6.20 -8.58 -3.83
CA VAL A 52 6.56 -8.04 -5.16
C VAL A 52 7.55 -6.89 -5.05
N LEU A 53 7.42 -6.04 -4.04
CA LEU A 53 8.29 -4.87 -3.86
C LEU A 53 9.53 -5.17 -3.02
N GLY A 54 9.58 -6.34 -2.36
CA GLY A 54 10.70 -6.74 -1.50
C GLY A 54 10.87 -5.81 -0.30
N ARG A 55 9.80 -5.18 0.17
CA ARG A 55 9.80 -4.18 1.25
C ARG A 55 8.57 -4.35 2.13
N LYS A 56 8.67 -3.92 3.38
CA LYS A 56 7.52 -3.88 4.28
C LYS A 56 6.55 -2.78 3.87
N ILE A 57 5.26 -3.04 4.00
CA ILE A 57 4.21 -2.09 3.62
C ILE A 57 3.26 -1.88 4.80
N GLU A 58 3.12 -0.63 5.19
CA GLU A 58 2.20 -0.20 6.22
C GLU A 58 1.12 0.68 5.60
N VAL A 59 -0.14 0.27 5.74
CA VAL A 59 -1.28 1.05 5.26
C VAL A 59 -1.81 1.91 6.40
N ARG A 60 -1.89 3.22 6.18
CA ARG A 60 -2.44 4.18 7.15
C ARG A 60 -3.64 4.91 6.57
N ALA A 61 -4.59 5.20 7.45
CA ALA A 61 -5.77 5.97 7.14
C ALA A 61 -5.44 7.47 7.23
N ARG A 62 -5.78 8.25 6.21
CA ARG A 62 -5.68 9.72 6.26
C ARG A 62 -7.02 10.37 5.93
#